data_AF-A0A6G3PPB1-F1
#
_entry.id   AF-A0A6G3PPB1-F1
#
_cell.length_a   1.000
_cell.length_b   1.000
_cell.length_c   1.000
_cell.angle_alpha   90.00
_cell.angle_beta   90.00
_cell.angle_gamma   90.00
#
_symmetry.space_group_name_H-M   'P 1'
#
loop_
_entity.id
_entity.type
_entity.pdbx_description
1 polymer ?
#
loop_
_entity_poly.entity_id
_entity_poly.type
_entity_poly.pdbx_seq_one_letter_code
_entity_poly.pdbx_strand_id
1 'polypeptide(L)'
;MEEPMGVTEAAQVPHQRSEPLLDAAVRYAEERHWDVFPGAWLEVVGGRERCSCGDAGCALPGAHADRPDWAGRSTGSGAAARRMWTR
;
A
#
# COMPACT_ATOMS: atom_id res chain seq x y z
N MET A 1 -18.86 38.27 -28.10
CA MET A 1 -17.73 38.37 -27.15
C MET A 1 -17.77 37.09 -26.36
N GLU A 2 -16.96 36.13 -26.75
CA GLU A 2 -16.98 34.77 -26.22
C GLU A 2 -16.16 34.74 -24.94
N GLU A 3 -16.82 34.46 -23.82
CA GLU A 3 -16.20 34.39 -22.50
C GLU A 3 -15.54 33.00 -22.36
N PRO A 4 -14.21 32.89 -22.14
CA PRO A 4 -13.58 31.60 -21.95
C PRO A 4 -14.04 30.99 -20.62
N MET A 5 -14.66 29.81 -20.72
CA MET A 5 -15.09 29.02 -19.56
C MET A 5 -13.89 28.76 -18.66
N GLY A 6 -13.99 29.21 -17.41
CA GLY A 6 -12.97 29.05 -16.38
C GLY A 6 -12.59 27.57 -16.24
N VAL A 7 -11.30 27.29 -16.39
CA VAL A 7 -10.72 25.98 -16.14
C VAL A 7 -11.12 25.54 -14.73
N THR A 8 -11.78 24.39 -14.62
CA THR A 8 -12.16 23.80 -13.35
C THR A 8 -10.90 23.51 -12.54
N GLU A 9 -10.85 24.07 -11.34
CA GLU A 9 -9.80 23.85 -10.35
C GLU A 9 -9.54 22.35 -10.23
N ALA A 10 -8.30 21.93 -10.48
CA ALA A 10 -7.91 20.52 -10.42
C ALA A 10 -8.31 19.97 -9.04
N ALA A 11 -9.12 18.90 -9.03
CA ALA A 11 -9.57 18.26 -7.80
C ALA A 11 -8.37 18.07 -6.87
N GLN A 12 -8.45 18.64 -5.67
CA GLN A 12 -7.37 18.61 -4.70
C GLN A 12 -7.02 17.14 -4.45
N VAL A 13 -5.87 16.69 -4.96
CA VAL A 13 -5.39 15.32 -4.74
C VAL A 13 -5.29 15.17 -3.22
N PRO A 14 -6.06 14.25 -2.60
CA PRO A 14 -5.97 14.04 -1.16
C PRO A 14 -4.51 13.84 -0.83
N HIS A 15 -4.00 14.63 0.11
CA HIS A 15 -2.62 14.54 0.57
C HIS A 15 -2.35 13.05 0.83
N GLN A 16 -1.51 12.44 -0.02
CA GLN A 16 -1.14 11.04 0.13
C GLN A 16 -0.69 10.92 1.57
N ARG A 17 -1.34 10.06 2.36
CA ARG A 17 -1.01 9.91 3.76
C ARG A 17 0.42 9.38 3.81
N SER A 18 1.38 10.28 3.98
CA SER A 18 2.81 10.00 4.12
C SER A 18 3.15 9.28 5.43
N GLU A 19 2.12 8.85 6.18
CA GLU A 19 2.31 7.94 7.30
C GLU A 19 2.98 6.67 6.77
N PRO A 20 4.06 6.19 7.40
CA PRO A 20 4.65 4.91 7.05
C PRO A 20 3.56 3.84 7.04
N LEU A 21 3.47 3.04 5.97
CA LEU A 21 2.43 2.03 5.79
C LEU A 21 2.28 1.12 7.03
N LEU A 22 3.41 0.86 7.71
CA LEU A 22 3.45 0.12 8.96
C LEU A 22 2.67 0.79 10.09
N ASP A 23 2.84 2.09 10.29
CA ASP A 23 2.15 2.82 11.36
C ASP A 23 0.63 2.82 11.10
N ALA A 24 0.22 2.98 9.84
CA ALA A 24 -1.19 2.85 9.45
C ALA A 24 -1.74 1.45 9.74
N ALA A 25 -1.01 0.39 9.39
CA ALA A 25 -1.41 -1.00 9.62
C ALA A 25 -1.55 -1.30 11.13
N VAL A 26 -0.59 -0.85 11.94
CA VAL A 26 -0.63 -0.99 13.40
C VAL A 26 -1.84 -0.28 13.98
N ARG A 27 -2.06 0.98 13.58
CA ARG A 27 -3.19 1.78 14.06
C ARG A 27 -4.53 1.15 13.71
N TYR A 28 -4.70 0.66 12.47
CA TYR A 28 -5.95 -0.01 12.07
C TYR A 28 -6.17 -1.33 12.81
N ALA A 29 -5.11 -2.12 13.03
CA ALA A 29 -5.21 -3.33 13.83
C ALA A 29 -5.60 -3.01 15.29
N GLU A 30 -4.96 -2.02 15.93
CA GLU A 30 -5.17 -1.69 17.33
C GLU A 30 -6.50 -0.96 17.60
N GLU A 31 -6.85 0.04 16.79
CA GLU A 31 -8.00 0.92 17.05
C GLU A 31 -9.30 0.44 16.40
N ARG A 32 -9.20 -0.39 15.36
CA ARG A 32 -10.37 -0.87 14.61
C ARG A 32 -10.52 -2.38 14.63
N HIS A 33 -9.53 -3.10 15.14
CA HIS A 33 -9.50 -4.57 15.16
C HIS A 33 -9.72 -5.17 13.77
N TRP A 34 -9.25 -4.47 12.74
CA TRP A 34 -9.26 -4.97 11.38
C TRP A 34 -8.04 -5.84 11.17
N ASP A 35 -8.24 -6.98 10.52
CA ASP A 35 -7.13 -7.83 10.10
C ASP A 35 -6.32 -7.15 9.01
N VAL A 36 -5.00 -7.07 9.20
CA VAL A 36 -4.05 -6.50 8.25
C VAL A 36 -3.00 -7.52 7.82
N PHE A 37 -2.44 -7.36 6.62
CA PHE A 37 -1.34 -8.17 6.08
C PHE A 37 -0.49 -7.36 5.08
N PRO A 38 0.79 -7.72 4.85
CA PRO A 38 1.63 -7.04 3.88
C PRO A 38 1.19 -7.30 2.43
N GLY A 39 1.07 -6.23 1.66
CA GLY A 39 1.01 -6.30 0.20
C GLY A 39 2.41 -6.28 -0.41
N ALA A 40 2.53 -6.72 -1.66
CA ALA A 40 3.68 -6.41 -2.50
C ALA A 40 3.70 -4.92 -2.84
N TRP A 41 4.86 -4.39 -3.21
CA TRP A 41 5.04 -3.01 -3.67
C TRP A 41 5.96 -2.97 -4.88
N LEU A 42 6.00 -1.82 -5.56
CA LEU A 42 6.94 -1.56 -6.63
C LEU A 42 8.28 -1.07 -6.06
N GLU A 43 9.35 -1.69 -6.52
CA GLU A 43 10.72 -1.29 -6.22
C GLU A 43 11.39 -0.78 -7.50
N VAL A 44 12.11 0.32 -7.40
CA VAL A 44 12.92 0.82 -8.52
C VAL A 44 14.35 0.33 -8.33
N VAL A 45 14.74 -0.67 -9.13
CA VAL A 45 16.09 -1.26 -9.08
C VAL A 45 16.76 -1.02 -10.43
N GLY A 46 17.87 -0.26 -10.42
CA GLY A 46 18.62 0.05 -11.65
C GLY A 46 17.79 0.77 -12.72
N GLY A 47 16.85 1.63 -12.31
CA GLY A 47 15.98 2.39 -13.21
C GLY A 47 14.82 1.59 -13.81
N ARG A 48 14.55 0.38 -13.31
CA ARG A 48 13.41 -0.45 -13.71
C ARG A 48 12.52 -0.75 -12.53
N GLU A 49 11.21 -0.73 -12.74
CA GLU A 49 10.22 -1.15 -11.76
C GLU A 49 10.22 -2.69 -11.68
N ARG A 50 10.34 -3.22 -10.46
CA ARG A 50 10.22 -4.64 -10.15
C ARG A 50 9.22 -4.80 -9.02
N CYS A 51 8.45 -5.89 -9.04
CA CYS A 51 7.65 -6.25 -7.89
C CYS A 51 8.54 -6.75 -6.73
N SER A 52 8.28 -6.30 -5.51
CA SER A 52 8.99 -6.77 -4.31
C SER A 52 8.80 -8.27 -4.03
N CYS A 53 7.83 -8.93 -4.69
CA CYS A 53 7.65 -10.38 -4.62
C CYS A 53 8.77 -11.19 -5.28
N GLY A 54 9.61 -10.54 -6.10
CA GLY A 54 10.77 -11.14 -6.74
C GLY A 54 10.49 -11.87 -8.05
N ASP A 55 9.24 -12.08 -8.43
CA ASP A 55 8.86 -12.69 -9.71
C ASP A 55 9.08 -11.69 -10.87
N ALA A 56 9.88 -12.10 -11.86
CA ALA A 56 10.14 -11.30 -13.06
C ALA A 56 8.94 -11.26 -14.03
N GLY A 57 8.02 -12.24 -13.93
CA GLY A 57 6.80 -12.34 -14.72
C GLY A 57 5.54 -11.91 -13.98
N CYS A 58 5.68 -11.16 -12.88
CA CYS A 58 4.55 -10.75 -12.04
C CYS A 58 3.47 -10.04 -12.87
N ALA A 59 2.27 -10.61 -12.91
CA ALA A 59 1.14 -10.07 -13.67
C ALA A 59 0.53 -8.80 -13.04
N LEU A 60 0.73 -8.60 -11.74
CA LEU A 60 0.18 -7.48 -10.97
C LEU A 60 1.26 -6.80 -10.09
N PRO A 61 2.29 -6.17 -10.68
CA PRO A 61 3.40 -5.60 -9.90
C PRO A 61 2.92 -4.64 -8.81
N GLY A 62 3.22 -4.96 -7.55
CA GLY A 62 2.80 -4.19 -6.37
C GLY A 62 1.31 -4.21 -6.02
N ALA A 63 0.49 -4.97 -6.75
CA ALA A 63 -0.98 -4.99 -6.60
C ALA A 63 -1.49 -6.38 -6.17
N HIS A 64 -0.77 -7.05 -5.28
CA HIS A 64 -1.16 -8.34 -4.72
C HIS A 64 -0.61 -8.51 -3.30
N ALA A 65 -1.08 -9.52 -2.56
CA ALA A 65 -0.52 -9.87 -1.25
C ALA A 65 0.92 -10.37 -1.36
N ASP A 66 1.76 -10.11 -0.36
CA ASP A 66 3.16 -10.58 -0.37
C ASP A 66 3.30 -12.11 -0.43
N ARG A 67 2.26 -12.83 0.01
CA ARG A 67 2.20 -14.29 0.06
C ARG A 67 0.81 -14.83 -0.35
N PRO A 68 0.74 -16.03 -0.96
CA PRO A 68 -0.52 -16.64 -1.36
C PRO A 68 -1.40 -17.05 -0.16
N ASP A 69 -0.80 -17.37 0.99
CA ASP A 69 -1.50 -17.76 2.23
C ASP A 69 -1.88 -16.56 3.12
N TRP A 70 -1.98 -15.35 2.55
CA TRP A 70 -2.22 -14.10 3.28
C TRP A 70 -3.44 -14.15 4.22
N ALA A 71 -4.52 -14.84 3.81
CA ALA A 71 -5.75 -14.91 4.59
C ALA A 71 -5.56 -15.63 5.93
N GLY A 72 -4.64 -16.61 6.01
CA GLY A 72 -4.30 -17.29 7.26
C GLY A 72 -3.23 -16.56 8.08
N ARG A 73 -2.65 -15.49 7.52
CA ARG A 73 -1.55 -14.72 8.11
C ARG A 73 -1.96 -13.31 8.53
N SER A 74 -3.16 -12.89 8.16
CA SER A 74 -3.67 -11.58 8.55
C SER A 74 -3.85 -11.49 10.07
N THR A 75 -3.74 -10.28 10.61
CA THR A 75 -3.76 -10.07 12.07
C THR A 75 -4.46 -8.78 12.45
N GLY A 76 -5.36 -8.86 13.43
CA GLY A 76 -5.93 -7.70 14.14
C GLY A 76 -5.06 -7.18 15.31
N SER A 77 -3.83 -7.68 15.48
CA SER A 77 -2.88 -7.22 16.51
C SER A 77 -1.80 -6.30 15.92
N GLY A 78 -1.67 -5.09 16.47
CA GLY A 78 -0.60 -4.15 16.09
C GLY A 78 0.81 -4.66 16.36
N ALA A 79 1.03 -5.33 17.50
CA ALA A 79 2.31 -5.97 17.80
C ALA A 79 2.69 -7.07 16.79
N ALA A 80 1.70 -7.85 16.33
CA ALA A 80 1.93 -8.83 15.26
C ALA A 80 2.17 -8.14 13.90
N ALA A 81 1.44 -7.07 13.58
CA ALA A 81 1.67 -6.28 12.37
C ALA A 81 3.11 -5.71 12.34
N ARG A 82 3.63 -5.15 13.44
CA ARG A 82 5.04 -4.72 13.56
C ARG A 82 6.02 -5.84 13.20
N ARG A 83 5.78 -7.04 13.75
CA ARG A 83 6.62 -8.22 13.47
C ARG A 83 6.56 -8.67 12.01
N MET A 84 5.41 -8.55 11.34
CA MET A 84 5.27 -8.94 9.94
C MET A 84 6.07 -8.04 8.99
N TRP A 85 6.18 -6.74 9.27
CA TRP A 85 6.85 -5.75 8.40
C TRP A 85 8.33 -5.50 8.68
N THR A 86 8.86 -5.99 9.80
CA THR A 86 10.28 -5.77 10.19
C THR A 86 11.17 -6.94 9.74
N ARG A 87 10.70 -7.78 8.83
CA ARG A 87 11.37 -9.02 8.42
C ARG A 87 12.14 -8.89 7.11
#